data_AF-A0A6P6K0E3-F1
#
_entry.id   AF-A0A6P6K0E3-F1
#
_cell.length_a   1.000
_cell.length_b   1.000
_cell.length_c   1.000
_cell.angle_alpha   90.00
_cell.angle_beta   90.00
_cell.angle_gamma   90.00
#
_symmetry.space_group_name_H-M   'P 1'
#
loop_
_entity.id
_entity.type
_entity.pdbx_description
1 polymer ?
#
loop_
_entity_poly.entity_id
_entity_poly.type
_entity_poly.pdbx_seq_one_letter_code
_entity_poly.pdbx_strand_id
1 'polypeptide(L)'
;MANYIHVPEGAPLVPKLDVTLDEHDYRAGALKLIKTLRPHWKPSEVKMKSFTDGITNKLIGCYVGGAMQDVVLVRVYGNKTELFVDRENEVKSFRVLQAHRCAPRLYCTFNNGLCYEFLQGVALEPEHIRSPAMFRHIARQMAKYHAIHAHNGWVPQSDLWLKMSKFFSLVPTHFEDPEMDQRLNSEVPSTACLRDEMIWLQQNLSKLGSPVVLCHNDLLCKNIIYKQQEGNVKFIDYEYAGYNYQAYDIGNHFNEFAGLNEVDYTLYPGRELQLQWLQAYLEAYKEYKSQGTQVSNTEVEVLYVQVNRFALASHFFWGLWALIQAQYSTINFDFLGYAVLRFNQYFKMKPEVMSLLLPE
;
A
#
# COMPACT_ATOMS: atom_id res chain seq x y z
N MET A 1 -16.50 15.11 -10.82
CA MET A 1 -15.62 14.64 -9.72
C MET A 1 -15.82 13.15 -9.56
N ALA A 2 -14.75 12.36 -9.66
CA ALA A 2 -14.82 10.90 -9.62
C ALA A 2 -13.76 10.40 -8.65
N ASN A 3 -14.21 9.55 -7.74
CA ASN A 3 -13.35 8.82 -6.81
C ASN A 3 -12.85 7.51 -7.44
N TYR A 4 -13.08 7.37 -8.75
CA TYR A 4 -13.03 6.11 -9.45
C TYR A 4 -11.88 6.07 -10.44
N ILE A 5 -11.19 4.93 -10.51
CA ILE A 5 -10.04 4.75 -11.39
C ILE A 5 -10.51 4.41 -12.79
N HIS A 6 -10.13 5.26 -13.74
CA HIS A 6 -10.39 5.05 -15.16
C HIS A 6 -9.23 4.32 -15.81
N VAL A 7 -9.51 3.11 -16.29
CA VAL A 7 -8.54 2.31 -17.03
C VAL A 7 -8.42 2.88 -18.46
N PRO A 8 -7.21 3.23 -18.94
CA PRO A 8 -7.03 3.75 -20.30
C PRO A 8 -7.52 2.76 -21.36
N GLU A 9 -8.06 3.26 -22.47
CA GLU A 9 -8.61 2.44 -23.57
C GLU A 9 -7.60 1.46 -24.17
N GLY A 10 -6.31 1.83 -24.19
CA GLY A 10 -5.21 0.97 -24.65
C GLY A 10 -4.64 0.01 -23.60
N ALA A 11 -5.19 -0.02 -22.38
CA ALA A 11 -4.71 -0.93 -21.35
C ALA A 11 -5.01 -2.38 -21.74
N PRO A 12 -4.07 -3.33 -21.54
CA PRO A 12 -4.30 -4.73 -21.87
C PRO A 12 -5.60 -5.28 -21.27
N LEU A 13 -6.30 -6.10 -22.05
CA LEU A 13 -7.47 -6.82 -21.58
C LEU A 13 -7.04 -7.85 -20.53
N VAL A 14 -7.81 -7.91 -19.45
CA VAL A 14 -7.60 -8.88 -18.37
C VAL A 14 -8.83 -9.79 -18.35
N PRO A 15 -8.71 -11.05 -18.81
CA PRO A 15 -9.83 -11.99 -18.79
C PRO A 15 -10.21 -12.34 -17.35
N LYS A 16 -11.51 -12.52 -17.11
CA LYS A 16 -12.04 -13.13 -15.89
C LYS A 16 -12.30 -14.62 -16.17
N LEU A 17 -11.60 -15.50 -15.47
CA LEU A 17 -11.78 -16.95 -15.57
C LEU A 17 -12.76 -17.43 -14.52
N ASP A 18 -13.72 -18.25 -14.92
CA ASP A 18 -14.68 -18.88 -14.00
C ASP A 18 -14.02 -20.07 -13.28
N VAL A 19 -13.17 -19.75 -12.31
CA VAL A 19 -12.46 -20.70 -11.46
C VAL A 19 -12.48 -20.16 -10.04
N THR A 20 -12.83 -21.02 -9.10
CA THR A 20 -12.72 -20.76 -7.67
C THR A 20 -11.67 -21.70 -7.09
N LEU A 21 -10.70 -21.15 -6.36
CA LEU A 21 -9.70 -21.95 -5.65
C LEU A 21 -10.21 -22.33 -4.27
N ASP A 22 -10.07 -23.60 -3.91
CA ASP A 22 -10.35 -24.08 -2.55
C ASP A 22 -9.22 -23.60 -1.61
N GLU A 23 -9.59 -23.16 -0.42
CA GLU A 23 -8.65 -22.66 0.58
C GLU A 23 -7.79 -23.77 1.20
N HIS A 24 -8.26 -25.02 1.16
CA HIS A 24 -7.61 -26.22 1.69
C HIS A 24 -6.89 -27.03 0.60
N ASP A 25 -7.31 -26.92 -0.66
CA ASP A 25 -6.60 -27.51 -1.82
C ASP A 25 -6.56 -26.56 -3.02
N TYR A 26 -5.59 -25.64 -2.99
CA TYR A 26 -5.36 -24.69 -4.07
C TYR A 26 -4.78 -25.34 -5.34
N ARG A 27 -4.23 -26.57 -5.27
CA ARG A 27 -3.47 -27.16 -6.38
C ARG A 27 -4.35 -27.43 -7.58
N ALA A 28 -5.51 -28.05 -7.37
CA ALA A 28 -6.44 -28.39 -8.44
C ALA A 28 -6.93 -27.13 -9.17
N GLY A 29 -7.30 -26.08 -8.42
CA GLY A 29 -7.73 -24.79 -8.98
C GLY A 29 -6.59 -24.07 -9.71
N ALA A 30 -5.40 -24.00 -9.11
CA ALA A 30 -4.24 -23.39 -9.73
C ALA A 30 -3.86 -24.08 -11.06
N LEU A 31 -3.88 -25.41 -11.15
CA LEU A 31 -3.60 -26.12 -12.41
C LEU A 31 -4.62 -25.81 -13.51
N LYS A 32 -5.90 -25.58 -13.17
CA LYS A 32 -6.91 -25.12 -14.15
C LYS A 32 -6.55 -23.74 -14.71
N LEU A 33 -6.14 -22.81 -13.85
CA LEU A 33 -5.69 -21.48 -14.26
C LEU A 33 -4.44 -21.58 -15.15
N ILE A 34 -3.44 -22.36 -14.74
CA ILE A 34 -2.19 -22.55 -15.49
C ILE A 34 -2.43 -23.17 -16.86
N LYS A 35 -3.35 -24.13 -16.99
CA LYS A 35 -3.71 -24.71 -18.30
C LYS A 35 -4.18 -23.65 -19.30
N THR A 36 -4.88 -22.62 -18.83
CA THR A 36 -5.33 -21.50 -19.67
C THR A 36 -4.20 -20.51 -19.95
N LEU A 37 -3.40 -20.17 -18.93
CA LEU A 37 -2.37 -19.13 -19.02
C LEU A 37 -1.05 -19.60 -19.68
N ARG A 38 -0.76 -20.90 -19.62
CA ARG A 38 0.44 -21.59 -20.12
C ARG A 38 0.06 -22.97 -20.68
N PRO A 39 -0.64 -23.05 -21.81
CA PRO A 39 -1.15 -24.31 -22.36
C PRO A 39 -0.05 -25.33 -22.71
N HIS A 40 1.19 -24.87 -22.89
CA HIS A 40 2.34 -25.72 -23.19
C HIS A 40 2.96 -26.36 -21.94
N TRP A 41 2.60 -25.94 -20.72
CA TRP A 41 3.10 -26.55 -19.49
C TRP A 41 2.35 -27.86 -19.21
N LYS A 42 3.07 -28.98 -19.09
CA LYS A 42 2.46 -30.24 -18.69
C LYS A 42 2.08 -30.15 -17.20
N PRO A 43 0.83 -30.46 -16.80
CA PRO A 43 0.40 -30.38 -15.40
C PRO A 43 1.28 -31.16 -14.41
N SER A 44 1.86 -32.28 -14.84
CA SER A 44 2.78 -33.10 -14.04
C SER A 44 4.15 -32.46 -13.79
N GLU A 45 4.56 -31.50 -14.62
CA GLU A 45 5.84 -30.78 -14.54
C GLU A 45 5.71 -29.45 -13.77
N VAL A 46 4.48 -28.99 -13.51
CA VAL A 46 4.23 -27.74 -12.80
C VAL A 46 4.59 -27.91 -11.32
N LYS A 47 5.58 -27.13 -10.90
CA LYS A 47 5.96 -26.95 -9.51
C LYS A 47 5.19 -25.78 -8.92
N MET A 48 4.86 -25.88 -7.63
CA MET A 48 4.20 -24.83 -6.88
C MET A 48 5.04 -24.49 -5.65
N LYS A 49 5.23 -23.20 -5.40
CA LYS A 49 5.87 -22.68 -4.18
C LYS A 49 4.93 -21.68 -3.52
N SER A 50 4.61 -21.90 -2.25
CA SER A 50 3.87 -20.92 -1.45
C SER A 50 4.80 -19.82 -0.97
N PHE A 51 4.32 -18.58 -1.00
CA PHE A 51 4.95 -17.42 -0.40
C PHE A 51 4.14 -17.04 0.85
N THR A 52 4.80 -16.93 1.99
CA THR A 52 4.17 -16.77 3.32
C THR A 52 4.42 -15.40 3.95
N ASP A 53 5.07 -14.48 3.23
CA ASP A 53 5.47 -13.18 3.78
C ASP A 53 4.33 -12.16 3.85
N GLY A 54 3.20 -12.42 3.18
CA GLY A 54 2.02 -11.57 3.20
C GLY A 54 1.07 -11.93 4.34
N ILE A 55 0.54 -10.91 5.02
CA ILE A 55 -0.46 -11.06 6.10
C ILE A 55 -1.81 -11.38 5.44
N THR A 56 -2.29 -10.54 4.51
CA THR A 56 -3.68 -10.58 4.04
C THR A 56 -4.00 -11.70 3.04
N ASN A 57 -3.05 -12.19 2.25
CA ASN A 57 -3.34 -12.98 1.04
C ASN A 57 -2.51 -14.26 0.92
N LYS A 58 -3.10 -15.34 0.40
CA LYS A 58 -2.36 -16.57 0.05
C LYS A 58 -1.77 -16.40 -1.36
N LEU A 59 -0.44 -16.56 -1.49
CA LEU A 59 0.28 -16.37 -2.74
C LEU A 59 1.07 -17.63 -3.14
N ILE A 60 0.84 -18.13 -4.35
CA ILE A 60 1.48 -19.34 -4.87
C ILE A 60 2.16 -19.02 -6.20
N GLY A 61 3.46 -19.34 -6.32
CA GLY A 61 4.17 -19.31 -7.60
C GLY A 61 4.10 -20.65 -8.30
N CYS A 62 3.54 -20.67 -9.50
CA CYS A 62 3.52 -21.82 -10.40
C CYS A 62 4.57 -21.66 -11.50
N TYR A 63 5.41 -22.67 -11.69
CA TYR A 63 6.51 -22.64 -12.68
C TYR A 63 6.88 -24.05 -13.14
N VAL A 64 7.59 -24.14 -14.27
CA VAL A 64 8.17 -25.38 -14.80
C VAL A 64 9.69 -25.30 -14.85
N GLY A 65 10.36 -26.46 -14.87
CA GLY A 65 11.82 -26.52 -14.99
C GLY A 65 12.58 -26.37 -13.67
N GLY A 66 13.89 -26.11 -13.78
CA GLY A 66 14.82 -26.00 -12.64
C GLY A 66 15.01 -24.58 -12.10
N ALA A 67 14.73 -23.56 -12.92
CA ALA A 67 14.88 -22.16 -12.56
C ALA A 67 13.52 -21.45 -12.65
N MET A 68 13.24 -20.53 -11.72
CA MET A 68 12.02 -19.72 -11.67
C MET A 68 12.00 -18.64 -12.77
N GLN A 69 12.24 -18.97 -14.04
CA GLN A 69 12.35 -17.97 -15.11
C GLN A 69 10.98 -17.45 -15.57
N ASP A 70 10.03 -18.34 -15.83
CA ASP A 70 8.64 -18.01 -16.13
C ASP A 70 7.76 -18.53 -15.00
N VAL A 71 7.29 -17.62 -14.15
CA VAL A 71 6.49 -17.92 -12.96
C VAL A 71 5.18 -17.15 -13.05
N VAL A 72 4.08 -17.87 -12.87
CA VAL A 72 2.76 -17.29 -12.69
C VAL A 72 2.45 -17.27 -11.20
N LEU A 73 2.30 -16.07 -10.65
CA LEU A 73 1.77 -15.90 -9.30
C LEU A 73 0.26 -16.06 -9.34
N VAL A 74 -0.26 -16.90 -8.47
CA VAL A 74 -1.69 -17.11 -8.20
C VAL A 74 -1.95 -16.58 -6.79
N ARG A 75 -2.66 -15.47 -6.69
CA ARG A 75 -3.06 -14.86 -5.41
C ARG A 75 -4.53 -15.10 -5.16
N VAL A 76 -4.84 -15.71 -4.02
CA VAL A 76 -6.21 -15.89 -3.52
C VAL A 76 -6.46 -14.81 -2.48
N TYR A 77 -7.62 -14.16 -2.55
CA TYR A 77 -8.03 -13.13 -1.59
C TYR A 77 -8.16 -13.74 -0.20
N GLY A 78 -7.73 -13.01 0.84
CA GLY A 78 -7.92 -13.44 2.23
C GLY A 78 -9.39 -13.47 2.65
N ASN A 79 -9.68 -14.26 3.68
CA ASN A 79 -11.01 -14.36 4.27
C ASN A 79 -11.47 -13.01 4.83
N LYS A 80 -12.72 -12.59 4.55
CA LYS A 80 -13.35 -11.33 5.01
C LYS A 80 -12.64 -10.03 4.62
N THR A 81 -11.73 -10.09 3.66
CA THR A 81 -10.97 -8.92 3.20
C THR A 81 -11.83 -7.93 2.41
N GLU A 82 -12.98 -8.36 1.90
CA GLU A 82 -14.00 -7.51 1.27
C GLU A 82 -14.57 -6.43 2.19
N LEU A 83 -14.41 -6.58 3.52
CA LEU A 83 -14.82 -5.55 4.48
C LEU A 83 -14.03 -4.25 4.29
N PHE A 84 -12.76 -4.36 3.92
CA PHE A 84 -11.83 -3.23 3.83
C PHE A 84 -11.20 -3.04 2.44
N VAL A 85 -11.36 -4.00 1.52
CA VAL A 85 -10.80 -3.94 0.17
C VAL A 85 -11.88 -3.92 -0.90
N ASP A 86 -11.79 -2.92 -1.79
CA ASP A 86 -12.56 -2.88 -3.03
C ASP A 86 -11.79 -3.61 -4.14
N ARG A 87 -12.24 -4.83 -4.44
CA ARG A 87 -11.62 -5.71 -5.45
C ARG A 87 -11.76 -5.17 -6.87
N GLU A 88 -12.81 -4.41 -7.16
CA GLU A 88 -12.98 -3.80 -8.48
C GLU A 88 -11.99 -2.65 -8.66
N ASN A 89 -11.85 -1.81 -7.64
CA ASN A 89 -10.87 -0.74 -7.62
C ASN A 89 -9.43 -1.28 -7.69
N GLU A 90 -9.11 -2.34 -6.95
CA GLU A 90 -7.81 -3.02 -7.00
C GLU A 90 -7.45 -3.47 -8.44
N VAL A 91 -8.36 -4.15 -9.12
CA VAL A 91 -8.13 -4.60 -10.51
C VAL A 91 -7.96 -3.41 -11.45
N LYS A 92 -8.72 -2.32 -11.26
CA LYS A 92 -8.59 -1.11 -12.09
C LYS A 92 -7.28 -0.38 -11.83
N SER A 93 -6.86 -0.23 -10.57
CA SER A 93 -5.53 0.25 -10.16
C SER A 93 -4.45 -0.54 -10.87
N PHE A 94 -4.47 -1.87 -10.74
CA PHE A 94 -3.46 -2.74 -11.34
C PHE A 94 -3.39 -2.54 -12.85
N ARG A 95 -4.52 -2.52 -13.56
CA ARG A 95 -4.56 -2.32 -15.01
C ARG A 95 -3.98 -0.97 -15.44
N VAL A 96 -4.30 0.11 -14.72
CA VAL A 96 -3.70 1.43 -14.97
C VAL A 96 -2.19 1.38 -14.79
N LEU A 97 -1.72 0.82 -13.68
CA LEU A 97 -0.29 0.76 -13.37
C LEU A 97 0.48 -0.10 -14.37
N GLN A 98 -0.11 -1.21 -14.83
CA GLN A 98 0.47 -2.05 -15.86
C GLN A 98 0.62 -1.28 -17.18
N ALA A 99 -0.41 -0.52 -17.58
CA ALA A 99 -0.34 0.31 -18.79
C ALA A 99 0.79 1.35 -18.74
N HIS A 100 1.17 1.81 -17.54
CA HIS A 100 2.27 2.75 -17.30
C HIS A 100 3.61 2.09 -16.94
N ARG A 101 3.71 0.76 -17.05
CA ARG A 101 4.90 -0.03 -16.66
C ARG A 101 5.34 0.18 -15.21
N CYS A 102 4.36 0.44 -14.34
CA CYS A 102 4.53 0.57 -12.88
C CYS A 102 4.11 -0.70 -12.14
N ALA A 103 3.36 -1.59 -12.79
CA ALA A 103 2.99 -2.91 -12.27
C ALA A 103 3.44 -4.04 -13.20
N PRO A 104 3.61 -5.28 -12.69
CA PRO A 104 3.84 -6.46 -13.50
C PRO A 104 2.65 -6.74 -14.43
N ARG A 105 2.78 -7.74 -15.29
CA ARG A 105 1.65 -8.18 -16.11
C ARG A 105 0.59 -8.89 -15.27
N LEU A 106 -0.60 -8.33 -15.18
CA LEU A 106 -1.82 -9.00 -14.72
C LEU A 106 -2.32 -9.92 -15.84
N TYR A 107 -2.27 -11.23 -15.60
CA TYR A 107 -2.64 -12.24 -16.59
C TYR A 107 -4.15 -12.47 -16.66
N CYS A 108 -4.81 -12.61 -15.51
CA CYS A 108 -6.26 -12.79 -15.41
C CYS A 108 -6.77 -12.49 -13.99
N THR A 109 -8.08 -12.30 -13.85
CA THR A 109 -8.79 -12.44 -12.57
C THR A 109 -9.57 -13.75 -12.55
N PHE A 110 -9.92 -14.22 -11.36
CA PHE A 110 -10.80 -15.36 -11.16
C PHE A 110 -11.74 -15.11 -9.97
N ASN A 111 -12.64 -16.03 -9.65
CA ASN A 111 -13.77 -15.77 -8.75
C ASN A 111 -13.34 -15.27 -7.36
N ASN A 112 -12.21 -15.75 -6.87
CA ASN A 112 -11.65 -15.38 -5.57
C ASN A 112 -10.16 -14.97 -5.63
N GLY A 113 -9.71 -14.34 -6.72
CA GLY A 113 -8.33 -13.86 -6.81
C GLY A 113 -7.87 -13.37 -8.18
N LEU A 114 -6.54 -13.33 -8.35
CA LEU A 114 -5.87 -12.89 -9.59
C LEU A 114 -4.58 -13.68 -9.87
N CYS A 115 -4.23 -13.76 -11.15
CA CYS A 115 -2.94 -14.29 -11.60
C CYS A 115 -2.10 -13.20 -12.25
N TYR A 116 -0.83 -13.08 -11.87
CA TYR A 116 0.06 -12.05 -12.39
C TYR A 116 1.51 -12.53 -12.46
N GLU A 117 2.34 -11.75 -13.15
CA GLU A 117 3.76 -12.02 -13.35
C GLU A 117 4.56 -11.89 -12.03
N PHE A 118 5.44 -12.87 -11.80
CA PHE A 118 6.44 -12.79 -10.74
C PHE A 118 7.56 -11.81 -11.12
N LEU A 119 7.80 -10.81 -10.28
CA LEU A 119 8.93 -9.91 -10.46
C LEU A 119 10.20 -10.51 -9.86
N GLN A 120 11.21 -10.74 -10.71
CA GLN A 120 12.54 -11.11 -10.26
C GLN A 120 13.19 -9.94 -9.51
N GLY A 121 13.65 -10.20 -8.29
CA GLY A 121 14.34 -9.24 -7.46
C GLY A 121 14.34 -9.65 -6.00
N VAL A 122 14.76 -8.71 -5.16
CA VAL A 122 14.81 -8.89 -3.71
C VAL A 122 13.79 -7.96 -3.08
N ALA A 123 12.86 -8.50 -2.28
CA ALA A 123 11.98 -7.69 -1.46
C ALA A 123 12.82 -6.93 -0.43
N LEU A 124 12.55 -5.64 -0.27
CA LEU A 124 13.33 -4.82 0.66
C LEU A 124 12.95 -5.10 2.12
N GLU A 125 13.87 -4.71 3.00
CA GLU A 125 13.75 -4.75 4.46
C GLU A 125 14.05 -3.34 5.01
N PRO A 126 13.71 -3.03 6.28
CA PRO A 126 13.89 -1.69 6.86
C PRO A 126 15.32 -1.13 6.77
N GLU A 127 16.35 -1.97 6.82
CA GLU A 127 17.75 -1.58 6.62
C GLU A 127 18.05 -1.10 5.20
N HIS A 128 17.36 -1.62 4.19
CA HIS A 128 17.60 -1.28 2.80
C HIS A 128 17.09 0.11 2.46
N ILE A 129 15.90 0.48 2.94
CA ILE A 129 15.23 1.73 2.57
C ILE A 129 15.89 2.99 3.16
N ARG A 130 16.76 2.81 4.16
CA ARG A 130 17.57 3.89 4.77
C ARG A 130 18.80 4.27 3.94
N SER A 131 19.19 3.44 2.97
CA SER A 131 20.36 3.71 2.12
C SER A 131 20.07 4.85 1.13
N PRO A 132 20.98 5.85 1.00
CA PRO A 132 20.84 6.92 0.01
C PRO A 132 20.70 6.48 -1.44
N ALA A 133 21.29 5.34 -1.81
CA ALA A 133 21.11 4.79 -3.15
C ALA A 133 19.68 4.24 -3.32
N MET A 134 19.20 3.49 -2.33
CA MET A 134 17.91 2.81 -2.40
C MET A 134 16.75 3.79 -2.34
N PHE A 135 16.79 4.76 -1.41
CA PHE A 135 15.66 5.67 -1.27
C PHE A 135 15.46 6.53 -2.53
N ARG A 136 16.52 6.88 -3.27
CA ARG A 136 16.40 7.61 -4.54
C ARG A 136 15.65 6.79 -5.59
N HIS A 137 15.89 5.47 -5.66
CA HIS A 137 15.13 4.59 -6.54
C HIS A 137 13.66 4.54 -6.13
N ILE A 138 13.37 4.47 -4.83
CA ILE A 138 12.00 4.46 -4.29
C ILE A 138 11.29 5.78 -4.58
N ALA A 139 11.92 6.92 -4.25
CA ALA A 139 11.40 8.26 -4.52
C ALA A 139 11.07 8.45 -6.00
N ARG A 140 11.99 8.05 -6.90
CA ARG A 140 11.77 8.13 -8.35
C ARG A 140 10.64 7.22 -8.83
N GLN A 141 10.52 6.00 -8.29
CA GLN A 141 9.45 5.09 -8.65
C GLN A 141 8.08 5.56 -8.14
N MET A 142 8.01 6.12 -6.92
CA MET A 142 6.81 6.75 -6.38
C MET A 142 6.42 7.99 -7.18
N ALA A 143 7.38 8.84 -7.56
CA ALA A 143 7.13 9.99 -8.42
C ALA A 143 6.55 9.57 -9.78
N LYS A 144 7.08 8.50 -10.39
CA LYS A 144 6.53 7.93 -11.62
C LYS A 144 5.08 7.48 -11.45
N TYR A 145 4.79 6.79 -10.35
CA TYR A 145 3.46 6.31 -10.02
C TYR A 145 2.48 7.48 -9.83
N HIS A 146 2.84 8.48 -9.03
CA HIS A 146 2.04 9.68 -8.76
C HIS A 146 1.87 10.59 -9.99
N ALA A 147 2.76 10.50 -10.99
CA ALA A 147 2.68 11.28 -12.21
C ALA A 147 1.59 10.78 -13.17
N ILE A 148 1.07 9.55 -12.99
CA ILE A 148 -0.01 8.97 -13.80
C ILE A 148 -1.28 9.83 -13.67
N HIS A 149 -1.72 10.41 -14.77
CA HIS A 149 -2.92 11.24 -14.82
C HIS A 149 -4.19 10.40 -15.00
N ALA A 150 -5.32 10.92 -14.51
CA ALA A 150 -6.63 10.45 -14.93
C ALA A 150 -6.81 10.77 -16.43
N HIS A 151 -6.95 9.74 -17.27
CA HIS A 151 -6.94 9.84 -18.74
C HIS A 151 -8.15 10.56 -19.36
N ASN A 152 -8.96 11.27 -18.58
CA ASN A 152 -10.27 11.75 -19.00
C ASN A 152 -10.60 13.19 -18.56
N GLY A 153 -9.62 13.97 -18.08
CA GLY A 153 -9.84 15.36 -17.65
C GLY A 153 -10.59 15.50 -16.33
N TRP A 154 -10.81 14.41 -15.59
CA TRP A 154 -11.44 14.46 -14.27
C TRP A 154 -10.43 14.88 -13.21
N VAL A 155 -10.89 15.74 -12.30
CA VAL A 155 -10.16 16.06 -11.07
C VAL A 155 -10.38 14.91 -10.08
N PRO A 156 -9.32 14.17 -9.71
CA PRO A 156 -9.43 13.08 -8.76
C PRO A 156 -9.75 13.60 -7.36
N GLN A 157 -10.47 12.80 -6.57
CA GLN A 157 -10.71 13.07 -5.15
C GLN A 157 -10.15 11.94 -4.29
N SER A 158 -9.73 12.29 -3.07
CA SER A 158 -9.24 11.31 -2.11
C SER A 158 -10.39 10.59 -1.42
N ASP A 159 -10.28 9.27 -1.33
CA ASP A 159 -11.19 8.42 -0.55
C ASP A 159 -10.73 8.19 0.89
N LEU A 160 -9.63 8.81 1.34
CA LEU A 160 -9.04 8.57 2.65
C LEU A 160 -10.05 8.73 3.79
N TRP A 161 -10.75 9.86 3.83
CA TRP A 161 -11.68 10.17 4.91
C TRP A 161 -12.93 9.28 4.89
N LEU A 162 -13.41 8.92 3.70
CA LEU A 162 -14.53 7.99 3.54
C LEU A 162 -14.14 6.59 4.02
N LYS A 163 -12.97 6.10 3.61
CA LYS A 163 -12.43 4.80 4.07
C LYS A 163 -12.20 4.79 5.57
N MET A 164 -11.62 5.87 6.12
CA MET A 164 -11.38 6.01 7.56
C MET A 164 -12.70 6.01 8.34
N SER A 165 -13.73 6.69 7.85
CA SER A 165 -15.08 6.68 8.47
C SER A 165 -15.71 5.28 8.42
N LYS A 166 -15.57 4.57 7.28
CA LYS A 166 -16.02 3.18 7.15
C LYS A 166 -15.29 2.27 8.15
N PHE A 167 -13.97 2.39 8.26
CA PHE A 167 -13.18 1.60 9.19
C PHE A 167 -13.59 1.88 10.62
N PHE A 168 -13.74 3.16 10.98
CA PHE A 168 -14.21 3.55 12.30
C PHE A 168 -15.57 2.93 12.66
N SER A 169 -16.50 2.82 11.69
CA SER A 169 -17.79 2.15 11.92
C SER A 169 -17.71 0.63 12.12
N LEU A 170 -16.59 0.01 11.73
CA LEU A 170 -16.33 -1.43 11.85
C LEU A 170 -15.46 -1.79 13.06
N VAL A 171 -14.92 -0.78 13.77
CA VAL A 171 -14.13 -1.02 14.99
C VAL A 171 -14.99 -1.73 16.03
N PRO A 172 -14.53 -2.86 16.61
CA PRO A 172 -15.29 -3.58 17.62
C PRO A 172 -15.49 -2.70 18.87
N THR A 173 -16.69 -2.77 19.45
CA THR A 173 -16.99 -2.10 20.72
C THR A 173 -16.75 -2.99 21.94
N HIS A 174 -16.54 -4.28 21.72
CA HIS A 174 -16.17 -5.28 22.73
C HIS A 174 -15.52 -6.49 22.05
N PHE A 175 -14.71 -7.24 22.80
CA PHE A 175 -14.23 -8.56 22.43
C PHE A 175 -14.88 -9.64 23.30
N GLU A 176 -15.08 -10.85 22.75
CA GLU A 176 -15.57 -12.00 23.54
C GLU A 176 -14.51 -12.52 24.50
N ASP A 177 -13.24 -12.36 24.15
CA ASP A 177 -12.10 -12.66 25.01
C ASP A 177 -11.95 -11.57 26.10
N PRO A 178 -12.03 -11.92 27.40
CA PRO A 178 -11.98 -10.94 28.48
C PRO A 178 -10.67 -10.15 28.59
N GLU A 179 -9.53 -10.77 28.22
CA GLU A 179 -8.22 -10.11 28.27
C GLU A 179 -8.12 -9.08 27.14
N MET A 180 -8.52 -9.45 25.93
CA MET A 180 -8.59 -8.52 24.80
C MET A 180 -9.57 -7.39 25.05
N ASP A 181 -10.74 -7.67 25.64
CA ASP A 181 -11.73 -6.64 25.97
C ASP A 181 -11.22 -5.68 27.03
N GLN A 182 -10.52 -6.18 28.06
CA GLN A 182 -9.87 -5.33 29.05
C GLN A 182 -8.82 -4.42 28.40
N ARG A 183 -7.97 -4.96 27.51
CA ARG A 183 -6.95 -4.19 26.78
C ARG A 183 -7.57 -3.13 25.87
N LEU A 184 -8.66 -3.46 25.16
CA LEU A 184 -9.40 -2.49 24.34
C LEU A 184 -9.86 -1.31 25.19
N ASN A 185 -10.39 -1.57 26.38
CA ASN A 185 -10.92 -0.53 27.26
C ASN A 185 -9.84 0.30 27.98
N SER A 186 -8.63 -0.24 28.18
CA SER A 186 -7.58 0.39 28.98
C SER A 186 -6.44 1.00 28.15
N GLU A 187 -6.08 0.39 27.01
CA GLU A 187 -4.91 0.78 26.20
C GLU A 187 -5.28 1.57 24.95
N VAL A 188 -6.51 1.40 24.43
CA VAL A 188 -6.97 2.08 23.22
C VAL A 188 -7.72 3.36 23.60
N PRO A 189 -7.51 4.49 22.88
CA PRO A 189 -8.29 5.70 23.09
C PRO A 189 -9.80 5.43 22.93
N SER A 190 -10.61 6.11 23.74
CA SER A 190 -12.07 5.93 23.69
C SER A 190 -12.65 6.22 22.32
N THR A 191 -13.79 5.59 21.99
CA THR A 191 -14.51 5.82 20.73
C THR A 191 -14.85 7.30 20.49
N ALA A 192 -15.12 8.06 21.56
CA ALA A 192 -15.32 9.51 21.48
C ALA A 192 -14.04 10.24 21.07
N CYS A 193 -12.91 9.93 21.72
CA CYS A 193 -11.61 10.49 21.38
C CYS A 193 -11.22 10.18 19.92
N LEU A 194 -11.34 8.92 19.50
CA LEU A 194 -11.05 8.53 18.12
C LEU A 194 -11.93 9.27 17.10
N ARG A 195 -13.22 9.46 17.41
CA ARG A 195 -14.12 10.24 16.54
C ARG A 195 -13.67 11.69 16.40
N ASP A 196 -13.36 12.34 17.51
CA ASP A 196 -12.93 13.75 17.53
C ASP A 196 -11.61 13.93 16.78
N GLU A 197 -10.67 13.00 16.96
CA GLU A 197 -9.39 12.98 16.25
C GLU A 197 -9.54 12.76 14.74
N MET A 198 -10.43 11.87 14.32
CA MET A 198 -10.73 11.66 12.89
C MET A 198 -11.29 12.92 12.23
N ILE A 199 -12.24 13.61 12.89
CA ILE A 199 -12.80 14.88 12.42
C ILE A 199 -11.70 15.93 12.35
N TRP A 200 -10.87 16.02 13.38
CA TRP A 200 -9.76 16.96 13.44
C TRP A 200 -8.77 16.74 12.30
N LEU A 201 -8.38 15.48 12.02
CA LEU A 201 -7.49 15.14 10.91
C LEU A 201 -8.07 15.60 9.58
N GLN A 202 -9.33 15.27 9.30
CA GLN A 202 -9.98 15.68 8.06
C GLN A 202 -9.98 17.20 7.91
N GLN A 203 -10.37 17.94 8.95
CA GLN A 203 -10.49 19.40 8.89
C GLN A 203 -9.15 20.12 8.73
N ASN A 204 -8.08 19.62 9.35
CA ASN A 204 -6.78 20.27 9.33
C ASN A 204 -5.93 19.86 8.12
N LEU A 205 -5.99 18.58 7.73
CA LEU A 205 -5.15 18.06 6.65
C LEU A 205 -5.71 18.39 5.26
N SER A 206 -7.04 18.44 5.09
CA SER A 206 -7.66 18.78 3.80
C SER A 206 -7.34 20.21 3.34
N LYS A 207 -6.93 21.10 4.26
CA LYS A 207 -6.58 22.51 3.97
C LYS A 207 -5.12 22.71 3.58
N LEU A 208 -4.28 21.67 3.67
CA LEU A 208 -2.84 21.78 3.40
C LEU A 208 -2.48 21.90 1.92
N GLY A 209 -3.44 21.69 1.02
CA GLY A 209 -3.21 21.81 -0.42
C GLY A 209 -2.32 20.71 -1.01
N SER A 210 -2.16 19.56 -0.33
CA SER A 210 -1.48 18.41 -0.94
C SER A 210 -2.26 17.95 -2.18
N PRO A 211 -1.61 17.77 -3.34
CA PRO A 211 -2.31 17.31 -4.54
C PRO A 211 -2.86 15.90 -4.33
N VAL A 212 -4.00 15.61 -4.97
CA VAL A 212 -4.56 14.26 -5.05
C VAL A 212 -3.98 13.57 -6.29
N VAL A 213 -3.33 12.43 -6.08
CA VAL A 213 -2.67 11.62 -7.10
C VAL A 213 -3.06 10.16 -6.95
N LEU A 214 -2.76 9.32 -7.95
CA LEU A 214 -2.90 7.89 -7.79
C LEU A 214 -1.81 7.41 -6.83
N CYS A 215 -2.18 6.87 -5.67
CA CYS A 215 -1.26 6.44 -4.61
C CYS A 215 -1.24 4.90 -4.49
N HIS A 216 -0.17 4.38 -3.87
CA HIS A 216 -0.07 3.00 -3.42
C HIS A 216 -0.85 2.79 -2.12
N ASN A 217 -0.77 3.76 -1.20
CA ASN A 217 -1.37 3.81 0.14
C ASN A 217 -0.83 2.78 1.17
N ASP A 218 -0.09 1.77 0.72
CA ASP A 218 0.48 0.72 1.57
C ASP A 218 1.93 0.36 1.18
N LEU A 219 2.82 1.35 1.11
CA LEU A 219 4.19 1.16 0.62
C LEU A 219 5.17 0.74 1.73
N LEU A 220 4.91 -0.41 2.35
CA LEU A 220 5.83 -1.09 3.27
C LEU A 220 7.01 -1.75 2.54
N CYS A 221 8.09 -2.06 3.26
CA CYS A 221 9.35 -2.55 2.69
C CYS A 221 9.18 -3.77 1.77
N LYS A 222 8.37 -4.75 2.21
CA LYS A 222 8.11 -5.99 1.46
C LYS A 222 7.34 -5.76 0.16
N ASN A 223 6.66 -4.63 0.01
CA ASN A 223 5.95 -4.22 -1.20
C ASN A 223 6.89 -3.54 -2.21
N ILE A 224 8.18 -3.46 -1.92
CA ILE A 224 9.20 -2.90 -2.81
C ILE A 224 10.16 -4.01 -3.23
N ILE A 225 10.17 -4.30 -4.52
CA ILE A 225 11.09 -5.27 -5.13
C ILE A 225 12.25 -4.51 -5.78
N TYR A 226 13.46 -4.72 -5.28
CA TYR A 226 14.67 -4.21 -5.89
C TYR A 226 15.16 -5.14 -7.00
N LYS A 227 15.25 -4.59 -8.21
CA LYS A 227 15.73 -5.29 -9.40
C LYS A 227 17.20 -4.93 -9.62
N GLN A 228 18.08 -5.66 -8.95
CA GLN A 228 19.54 -5.44 -8.96
C GLN A 228 20.11 -5.26 -10.38
N GLN A 229 19.69 -6.10 -11.33
CA GLN A 229 20.18 -6.06 -12.72
C GLN A 229 19.77 -4.79 -13.48
N GLU A 230 18.67 -4.16 -13.08
CA GLU A 230 18.12 -2.97 -13.73
C GLU A 230 18.45 -1.67 -12.97
N GLY A 231 19.02 -1.77 -11.77
CA GLY A 231 19.27 -0.62 -10.90
C GLY A 231 17.99 0.18 -10.62
N ASN A 232 16.86 -0.49 -10.41
CA ASN A 232 15.57 0.15 -10.14
C ASN A 232 14.74 -0.66 -9.12
N VAL A 233 13.64 -0.05 -8.67
CA VAL A 233 12.65 -0.74 -7.84
C VAL A 233 11.30 -0.82 -8.56
N LYS A 234 10.52 -1.83 -8.21
CA LYS A 234 9.11 -1.96 -8.59
C LYS A 234 8.28 -2.14 -7.33
N PHE A 235 7.11 -1.53 -7.32
CA PHE A 235 6.15 -1.75 -6.24
C PHE A 235 5.27 -2.94 -6.59
N ILE A 236 4.77 -3.64 -5.60
CA ILE A 236 3.82 -4.75 -5.71
C ILE A 236 2.73 -4.59 -4.65
N ASP A 237 1.67 -5.39 -4.79
CA ASP A 237 0.52 -5.41 -3.88
C ASP A 237 -0.30 -4.10 -3.84
N TYR A 238 -1.17 -3.94 -4.85
CA TYR A 238 -1.95 -2.72 -5.07
C TYR A 238 -3.33 -2.76 -4.41
N GLU A 239 -3.48 -3.53 -3.33
CA GLU A 239 -4.77 -3.76 -2.65
C GLU A 239 -5.41 -2.46 -2.13
N TYR A 240 -4.57 -1.57 -1.60
CA TYR A 240 -4.97 -0.27 -1.09
C TYR A 240 -4.84 0.88 -2.11
N ALA A 241 -4.36 0.59 -3.33
CA ALA A 241 -4.08 1.61 -4.33
C ALA A 241 -5.34 2.37 -4.74
N GLY A 242 -5.20 3.69 -4.89
CA GLY A 242 -6.30 4.57 -5.29
C GLY A 242 -5.94 6.03 -5.16
N TYR A 243 -6.86 6.91 -5.59
CA TYR A 243 -6.63 8.35 -5.49
C TYR A 243 -6.58 8.78 -4.03
N ASN A 244 -5.49 9.42 -3.65
CA ASN A 244 -5.26 9.94 -2.31
C ASN A 244 -4.31 11.15 -2.35
N TYR A 245 -4.09 11.79 -1.20
CA TYR A 245 -3.12 12.86 -1.07
C TYR A 245 -1.71 12.33 -1.28
N GLN A 246 -0.94 13.01 -2.14
CA GLN A 246 0.48 12.73 -2.35
C GLN A 246 1.26 12.66 -1.03
N ALA A 247 1.01 13.60 -0.13
CA ALA A 247 1.66 13.65 1.17
C ALA A 247 1.31 12.45 2.07
N TYR A 248 0.13 11.85 1.92
CA TYR A 248 -0.25 10.65 2.66
C TYR A 248 0.60 9.45 2.25
N ASP A 249 0.79 9.22 0.95
CA ASP A 249 1.53 8.04 0.49
C ASP A 249 3.01 8.10 0.88
N ILE A 250 3.60 9.29 0.80
CA ILE A 250 4.98 9.54 1.25
C ILE A 250 5.07 9.41 2.77
N GLY A 251 4.18 10.06 3.52
CA GLY A 251 4.17 10.00 4.99
C GLY A 251 3.94 8.59 5.51
N ASN A 252 3.09 7.82 4.83
CA ASN A 252 2.92 6.40 5.09
C ASN A 252 4.23 5.65 4.89
N HIS A 253 4.89 5.82 3.74
CA HIS A 253 6.18 5.18 3.49
C HIS A 253 7.25 5.53 4.54
N PHE A 254 7.29 6.77 5.04
CA PHE A 254 8.21 7.14 6.12
C PHE A 254 7.88 6.44 7.45
N ASN A 255 6.60 6.22 7.77
CA ASN A 255 6.22 5.42 8.93
C ASN A 255 6.75 3.98 8.85
N GLU A 256 6.88 3.42 7.65
CA GLU A 256 7.37 2.05 7.42
C GLU A 256 8.88 1.90 7.70
N PHE A 257 9.62 2.99 7.92
CA PHE A 257 11.00 2.94 8.40
C PHE A 257 11.13 2.33 9.80
N ALA A 258 10.06 2.42 10.59
CA ALA A 258 10.01 1.82 11.92
C ALA A 258 9.87 0.28 11.88
N GLY A 259 9.55 -0.31 10.73
CA GLY A 259 9.28 -1.75 10.62
C GLY A 259 7.89 -2.15 11.13
N LEU A 260 7.57 -3.44 10.98
CA LEU A 260 6.25 -4.02 11.29
C LEU A 260 6.31 -5.05 12.43
N ASN A 261 7.24 -5.99 12.38
CA ASN A 261 7.37 -7.06 13.38
C ASN A 261 8.04 -6.56 14.66
N GLU A 262 9.10 -5.78 14.51
CA GLU A 262 9.82 -5.10 15.59
C GLU A 262 9.75 -3.61 15.31
N VAL A 263 8.70 -2.95 15.82
CA VAL A 263 8.47 -1.53 15.58
C VAL A 263 9.48 -0.71 16.39
N ASP A 264 10.35 0.01 15.70
CA ASP A 264 11.30 0.96 16.29
C ASP A 264 11.12 2.36 15.68
N TYR A 265 10.35 3.21 16.35
CA TYR A 265 10.12 4.58 15.90
C TYR A 265 11.37 5.48 15.95
N THR A 266 12.48 5.05 16.56
CA THR A 266 13.76 5.78 16.45
C THR A 266 14.34 5.71 15.04
N LEU A 267 13.87 4.77 14.20
CA LEU A 267 14.28 4.62 12.81
C LEU A 267 13.51 5.53 11.83
N TYR A 268 12.46 6.22 12.28
CA TYR A 268 11.74 7.19 11.45
C TYR A 268 12.74 8.22 10.89
N PRO A 269 12.68 8.56 9.59
CA PRO A 269 13.72 9.37 8.97
C PRO A 269 13.77 10.77 9.58
N GLY A 270 14.95 11.17 10.05
CA GLY A 270 15.19 12.54 10.53
C GLY A 270 15.03 13.58 9.41
N ARG A 271 14.89 14.85 9.79
CA ARG A 271 14.62 15.96 8.86
C ARG A 271 15.57 16.01 7.67
N GLU A 272 16.88 15.85 7.88
CA GLU A 272 17.86 15.90 6.81
C GLU A 272 17.60 14.83 5.74
N LEU A 273 17.37 13.57 6.14
CA LEU A 273 17.07 12.48 5.23
C LEU A 273 15.75 12.72 4.50
N GLN A 274 14.72 13.19 5.22
CA GLN A 274 13.44 13.52 4.61
C GLN A 274 13.60 14.57 3.52
N LEU A 275 14.32 15.67 3.77
CA LEU A 275 14.52 16.71 2.77
C LEU A 275 15.25 16.19 1.52
N GLN A 276 16.28 15.35 1.69
CA GLN A 276 16.97 14.71 0.56
C GLN A 276 16.03 13.79 -0.23
N TRP A 277 15.19 13.03 0.46
CA TRP A 277 14.20 12.15 -0.16
C TRP A 277 13.16 12.93 -0.94
N LEU A 278 12.58 13.97 -0.32
CA LEU A 278 11.53 14.82 -0.88
C LEU A 278 12.04 15.62 -2.08
N GLN A 279 13.28 16.10 -2.02
CA GLN A 279 13.93 16.72 -3.17
C GLN A 279 14.04 15.74 -4.34
N ALA A 280 14.62 14.54 -4.12
CA ALA A 280 14.76 13.54 -5.17
C ALA A 280 13.40 13.12 -5.77
N TYR A 281 12.37 13.03 -4.92
CA TYR A 281 10.99 12.79 -5.35
C TYR A 281 10.47 13.92 -6.24
N LEU A 282 10.57 15.19 -5.82
CA LEU A 282 10.06 16.34 -6.56
C LEU A 282 10.78 16.53 -7.90
N GLU A 283 12.10 16.34 -7.93
CA GLU A 283 12.90 16.39 -9.16
C GLU A 283 12.39 15.37 -10.19
N ALA A 284 12.21 14.12 -9.75
CA ALA A 284 11.66 13.06 -10.59
C ALA A 284 10.19 13.32 -10.97
N TYR A 285 9.38 13.85 -10.05
CA TYR A 285 7.96 14.12 -10.28
C TYR A 285 7.77 15.15 -11.39
N LYS A 286 8.52 16.27 -11.32
CA LYS A 286 8.53 17.29 -12.37
C LYS A 286 9.04 16.73 -13.70
N GLU A 287 10.05 15.87 -13.68
CA GLU A 287 10.57 15.21 -14.88
C GLU A 287 9.47 14.39 -15.56
N TYR A 288 8.76 13.51 -14.82
CA TYR A 288 7.68 12.70 -15.36
C TYR A 288 6.46 13.51 -15.79
N LYS A 289 6.25 14.69 -15.22
CA LYS A 289 5.23 15.67 -15.65
C LYS A 289 5.69 16.54 -16.84
N SER A 290 6.92 16.38 -17.33
CA SER A 290 7.51 17.24 -18.37
C SER A 290 7.58 18.72 -17.96
N GLN A 291 7.82 18.99 -16.68
CA GLN A 291 7.90 20.33 -16.06
C GLN A 291 9.35 20.74 -15.72
N GLY A 292 10.34 20.03 -16.27
CA GLY A 292 11.76 20.18 -15.94
C GLY A 292 12.16 19.41 -14.68
N THR A 293 13.32 19.73 -14.09
CA THR A 293 13.86 19.05 -12.90
C THR A 293 14.23 20.02 -11.77
N GLN A 294 14.10 21.33 -11.99
CA GLN A 294 14.46 22.33 -10.98
C GLN A 294 13.43 22.33 -9.85
N VAL A 295 13.90 22.20 -8.62
CA VAL A 295 13.09 22.21 -7.38
C VAL A 295 13.67 23.26 -6.45
N SER A 296 12.81 24.16 -5.98
CA SER A 296 13.17 25.17 -4.99
C SER A 296 13.13 24.61 -3.56
N ASN A 297 13.90 25.20 -2.66
CA ASN A 297 13.84 24.85 -1.23
C ASN A 297 12.43 25.02 -0.65
N THR A 298 11.71 26.07 -1.06
CA THR A 298 10.32 26.30 -0.61
C THR A 298 9.40 25.14 -0.97
N GLU A 299 9.51 24.57 -2.17
CA GLU A 299 8.70 23.41 -2.56
C GLU A 299 9.00 22.18 -1.71
N VAL A 300 10.28 21.94 -1.39
CA VAL A 300 10.68 20.84 -0.51
C VAL A 300 10.13 21.05 0.90
N GLU A 301 10.23 22.26 1.45
CA GLU A 301 9.74 22.59 2.80
C GLU A 301 8.20 22.50 2.89
N VAL A 302 7.47 22.98 1.88
CA VAL A 302 6.00 22.81 1.81
C VAL A 302 5.65 21.33 1.85
N LEU A 303 6.30 20.52 1.01
CA LEU A 303 6.04 19.08 0.99
C LEU A 303 6.44 18.40 2.31
N TYR A 304 7.54 18.82 2.95
CA TYR A 304 7.97 18.33 4.25
C TYR A 304 6.90 18.53 5.33
N VAL A 305 6.32 19.73 5.42
CA VAL A 305 5.23 20.03 6.37
C VAL A 305 4.00 19.18 6.07
N GLN A 306 3.62 19.09 4.80
CA GLN A 306 2.47 18.28 4.37
C GLN A 306 2.67 16.80 4.74
N VAL A 307 3.80 16.22 4.37
CA VAL A 307 4.14 14.80 4.56
C VAL A 307 4.11 14.42 6.03
N ASN A 308 4.78 15.19 6.91
CA ASN A 308 4.79 14.88 8.34
C ASN A 308 3.39 15.00 8.96
N ARG A 309 2.58 15.98 8.52
CA ARG A 309 1.19 16.10 8.96
C ARG A 309 0.31 14.94 8.50
N PHE A 310 0.48 14.47 7.26
CA PHE A 310 -0.24 13.31 6.76
C PHE A 310 0.29 11.97 7.28
N ALA A 311 1.53 11.89 7.78
CA ALA A 311 2.04 10.71 8.49
C ALA A 311 1.20 10.39 9.74
N LEU A 312 0.63 11.40 10.40
CA LEU A 312 -0.35 11.22 11.47
C LEU A 312 -1.61 10.49 10.97
N ALA A 313 -2.14 10.88 9.81
CA ALA A 313 -3.29 10.20 9.23
C ALA A 313 -3.00 8.73 8.89
N SER A 314 -1.77 8.40 8.48
CA SER A 314 -1.34 7.01 8.30
C SER A 314 -1.31 6.25 9.63
N HIS A 315 -0.76 6.81 10.72
CA HIS A 315 -0.83 6.15 12.03
C HIS A 315 -2.28 5.86 12.44
N PHE A 316 -3.15 6.85 12.31
CA PHE A 316 -4.55 6.72 12.68
C PHE A 316 -5.29 5.69 11.80
N PHE A 317 -5.08 5.72 10.49
CA PHE A 317 -5.70 4.79 9.54
C PHE A 317 -5.35 3.34 9.85
N TRP A 318 -4.06 3.05 10.03
CA TRP A 318 -3.58 1.70 10.32
C TRP A 318 -3.90 1.25 11.74
N GLY A 319 -4.05 2.17 12.69
CA GLY A 319 -4.58 1.88 14.03
C GLY A 319 -6.02 1.37 13.97
N LEU A 320 -6.90 2.05 13.21
CA LEU A 320 -8.28 1.58 13.00
C LEU A 320 -8.31 0.23 12.26
N TRP A 321 -7.51 0.09 11.21
CA TRP A 321 -7.40 -1.17 10.48
C TRP A 321 -7.01 -2.32 11.42
N ALA A 322 -6.04 -2.11 12.29
CA ALA A 322 -5.56 -3.12 13.22
C ALA A 322 -6.63 -3.53 14.26
N LEU A 323 -7.43 -2.60 14.76
CA LEU A 323 -8.57 -2.94 15.64
C LEU A 323 -9.60 -3.84 14.93
N ILE A 324 -9.87 -3.58 13.65
CA ILE A 324 -10.78 -4.44 12.85
C ILE A 324 -10.15 -5.82 12.65
N GLN A 325 -8.84 -5.89 12.36
CA GLN A 325 -8.13 -7.16 12.21
C GLN A 325 -8.12 -7.99 13.49
N ALA A 326 -8.00 -7.35 14.66
CA ALA A 326 -8.04 -8.04 15.95
C ALA A 326 -9.35 -8.84 16.16
N GLN A 327 -10.46 -8.43 15.52
CA GLN A 327 -11.74 -9.13 15.58
C GLN A 327 -11.87 -10.27 14.55
N TYR A 328 -11.31 -10.10 13.35
CA TYR A 328 -11.67 -10.93 12.19
C TYR A 328 -10.52 -11.74 11.59
N SER A 329 -9.28 -11.36 11.86
CA SER A 329 -8.11 -12.02 11.29
C SER A 329 -7.86 -13.37 11.93
N THR A 330 -7.50 -14.36 11.11
CA THR A 330 -7.05 -15.68 11.58
C THR A 330 -5.53 -15.78 11.70
N ILE A 331 -4.83 -14.67 11.47
CA ILE A 331 -3.37 -14.61 11.43
C ILE A 331 -2.84 -14.46 12.85
N ASN A 332 -1.79 -15.22 13.16
CA ASN A 332 -1.10 -15.13 14.44
C ASN A 332 -0.23 -13.86 14.50
N PHE A 333 -0.85 -12.72 14.82
CA PHE A 333 -0.23 -11.41 14.98
C PHE A 333 -0.99 -10.61 16.04
N ASP A 334 -0.30 -9.86 16.92
CA ASP A 334 -0.93 -9.01 17.94
C ASP A 334 -1.47 -7.72 17.33
N PHE A 335 -2.60 -7.82 16.63
CA PHE A 335 -3.26 -6.68 15.99
C PHE A 335 -3.70 -5.61 16.99
N LEU A 336 -4.15 -6.00 18.18
CA LEU A 336 -4.56 -5.04 19.22
C LEU A 336 -3.36 -4.26 19.75
N GLY A 337 -2.26 -4.95 20.07
CA GLY A 337 -1.00 -4.30 20.46
C GLY A 337 -0.45 -3.39 19.36
N TYR A 338 -0.54 -3.82 18.09
CA TYR A 338 -0.17 -2.98 16.97
C TYR A 338 -1.04 -1.72 16.85
N ALA A 339 -2.36 -1.83 17.06
CA ALA A 339 -3.25 -0.68 17.08
C ALA A 339 -2.85 0.34 18.16
N VAL A 340 -2.56 -0.14 19.38
CA VAL A 340 -2.08 0.68 20.50
C VAL A 340 -0.77 1.39 20.14
N LEU A 341 0.19 0.67 19.54
CA LEU A 341 1.46 1.27 19.10
C LEU A 341 1.25 2.41 18.08
N ARG A 342 0.32 2.24 17.13
CA ARG A 342 0.02 3.25 16.11
C ARG A 342 -0.66 4.48 16.72
N PHE A 343 -1.65 4.29 17.60
CA PHE A 343 -2.32 5.41 18.27
C PHE A 343 -1.38 6.15 19.24
N ASN A 344 -0.55 5.44 20.00
CA ASN A 344 0.41 6.08 20.89
C ASN A 344 1.40 6.95 20.13
N GLN A 345 1.92 6.46 18.99
CA GLN A 345 2.81 7.25 18.16
C GLN A 345 2.08 8.44 17.52
N TYR A 346 0.83 8.28 17.09
CA TYR A 346 0.00 9.38 16.62
C TYR A 346 -0.08 10.52 17.65
N PHE A 347 -0.49 10.23 18.89
CA PHE A 347 -0.65 11.25 19.93
C PHE A 347 0.69 11.84 20.38
N LYS A 348 1.76 11.03 20.41
CA LYS A 348 3.11 11.50 20.72
C LYS A 348 3.61 12.52 19.69
N MET A 349 3.42 12.24 18.40
CA MET A 349 3.96 13.09 17.33
C MET A 349 3.06 14.29 17.00
N LYS A 350 1.76 14.22 17.32
CA LYS A 350 0.79 15.28 16.97
C LYS A 350 1.25 16.69 17.39
N PRO A 351 1.73 16.96 18.61
CA PRO A 351 2.18 18.30 19.00
C PRO A 351 3.39 18.80 18.18
N GLU A 352 4.37 17.92 17.95
CA GLU A 352 5.59 18.26 17.19
C GLU A 352 5.26 18.60 15.75
N VAL A 353 4.52 17.72 15.09
CA VAL A 353 4.11 17.88 13.69
C VAL A 353 3.21 19.09 13.49
N MET A 354 2.40 19.44 14.50
CA MET A 354 1.56 20.64 14.46
C MET A 354 2.31 21.95 14.65
N SER A 355 3.50 21.90 15.25
CA SER A 355 4.37 23.08 15.35
C SER A 355 5.03 23.46 14.02
N LEU A 356 5.04 22.55 13.04
CA LEU A 356 5.58 22.81 11.71
C LEU A 356 4.71 23.84 10.97
N LEU A 357 5.31 24.93 10.51
CA LEU A 357 4.64 25.97 9.74
C LEU A 357 4.97 25.83 8.25
N LEU A 358 3.98 26.08 7.40
CA LEU A 358 4.25 26.24 5.97
C LEU A 358 5.15 27.47 5.78
N PRO A 359 6.15 27.40 4.90
CA PRO A 359 6.96 28.57 4.57
C PRO A 359 6.09 29.67 3.95
N GLU A 360 6.49 30.93 4.18
CA GLU A 360 5.81 32.13 3.66
C GLU A 360 5.84 32.24 2.13
#